data_AF-A0A7V4XG82-F1
#
_entry.id   AF-A0A7V4XG82-F1
#
_cell.length_a   1.000
_cell.length_b   1.000
_cell.length_c   1.000
_cell.angle_alpha   90.00
_cell.angle_beta   90.00
_cell.angle_gamma   90.00
#
_symmetry.space_group_name_H-M   'P 1'
#
loop_
_entity.id
_entity.type
_entity.pdbx_description
1 polymer ?
#
loop_
_entity_poly.entity_id
_entity_poly.type
_entity_poly.pdbx_seq_one_letter_code
_entity_poly.pdbx_strand_id
1 'polypeptide(L)'
;MKTAIMIVAVLIIALMPQIGQTADLQAGWYVKLGNIALWGFDPVQNREVAVGWYFTTPVGLNGPFEVTQPAPSWPQRMVSVPTSVNVPSGTSVDLYGSLEKPITFPIYRLDVGHETDYDSSQMLVQLLVQHSNGSVELLWSEPRSGHHLGANNILGPSETILPTDTLLFKVVAVPEPSQCAMLTISLLGMLLMRRRASR
;
A
#
# COMPACT_ATOMS: atom_id res chain seq x y z
N MET A 1 -40.93 17.89 -15.69
CA MET A 1 -39.62 18.56 -15.82
C MET A 1 -38.62 18.22 -14.71
N LYS A 2 -39.00 18.30 -13.42
CA LYS A 2 -38.06 18.04 -12.29
C LYS A 2 -37.45 16.62 -12.28
N THR A 3 -38.21 15.60 -12.68
CA THR A 3 -37.75 14.19 -12.71
C THR A 3 -36.73 13.91 -13.82
N ALA A 4 -36.89 14.53 -14.99
CA ALA A 4 -35.96 14.37 -16.11
C ALA A 4 -34.58 14.98 -15.81
N ILE A 5 -34.55 16.14 -15.14
CA ILE A 5 -33.32 16.81 -14.71
C ILE A 5 -32.56 15.95 -13.68
N MET A 6 -33.29 15.30 -12.76
CA MET A 6 -32.69 14.42 -11.76
C MET A 6 -32.09 13.15 -12.38
N ILE A 7 -32.76 12.57 -13.38
CA ILE A 7 -32.26 11.40 -14.13
C ILE A 7 -30.98 11.76 -14.91
N VAL A 8 -30.96 12.92 -15.57
CA VAL A 8 -29.77 13.40 -16.30
C VAL A 8 -28.61 13.71 -15.35
N ALA A 9 -28.87 14.31 -14.19
CA ALA A 9 -27.83 14.57 -13.18
C ALA A 9 -27.24 13.27 -12.61
N VAL A 10 -28.08 12.27 -12.32
CA VAL A 10 -27.63 10.94 -11.86
C VAL A 10 -26.86 10.21 -12.97
N LEU A 11 -27.28 10.30 -14.23
CA LEU A 11 -26.55 9.73 -15.37
C LEU A 11 -25.19 10.40 -15.57
N ILE A 12 -25.10 11.73 -15.48
CA ILE A 12 -23.83 12.45 -15.58
C ILE A 12 -22.89 12.02 -14.45
N ILE A 13 -23.37 11.98 -13.20
CA ILE A 13 -22.58 11.54 -12.04
C ILE A 13 -22.16 10.07 -12.15
N ALA A 14 -23.02 9.20 -12.69
CA ALA A 14 -22.74 7.78 -12.90
C ALA A 14 -21.80 7.51 -14.09
N LEU A 15 -21.70 8.45 -15.04
CA LEU A 15 -20.83 8.36 -16.22
C LEU A 15 -19.46 9.05 -16.03
N MET A 16 -19.30 9.92 -15.03
CA MET A 16 -17.99 10.52 -14.71
C MET A 16 -16.87 9.50 -14.38
N PRO A 17 -17.12 8.33 -13.76
CA PRO A 17 -16.06 7.35 -13.49
C PRO A 17 -15.41 6.80 -14.77
N GLN A 18 -16.12 6.76 -15.89
CA GLN A 18 -15.63 6.16 -17.14
C GLN A 18 -14.62 7.06 -17.88
N ILE A 19 -14.62 8.37 -17.62
CA ILE A 19 -13.71 9.32 -18.27
C ILE A 19 -12.30 9.25 -17.63
N GLY A 20 -12.18 8.74 -16.40
CA GLY A 20 -10.88 8.47 -15.77
C GLY A 20 -10.19 7.19 -16.27
N GLN A 21 -10.94 6.24 -16.84
CA GLN A 21 -10.42 4.91 -17.20
C GLN A 21 -9.59 4.87 -18.50
N THR A 22 -9.54 5.96 -19.28
CA THR A 22 -8.90 5.96 -20.61
C THR A 22 -7.54 6.65 -20.68
N ALA A 23 -7.07 7.29 -19.60
CA ALA A 23 -5.75 7.91 -19.57
C ALA A 23 -4.63 7.00 -19.02
N ASP A 24 -4.98 5.82 -18.48
CA ASP A 24 -4.10 5.01 -17.63
C ASP A 24 -3.43 3.81 -18.33
N LEU A 25 -3.62 3.63 -19.63
CA LEU A 25 -3.21 2.41 -20.34
C LEU A 25 -1.73 2.35 -20.77
N GLN A 26 -0.87 3.28 -20.34
CA GLN A 26 0.53 3.31 -20.80
C GLN A 26 1.62 3.55 -19.74
N ALA A 27 1.29 3.77 -18.46
CA ALA A 27 2.26 3.79 -17.37
C ALA A 27 2.14 2.50 -16.55
N GLY A 28 3.25 1.79 -16.32
CA GLY A 28 3.20 0.54 -15.55
C GLY A 28 2.83 0.85 -14.11
N TRP A 29 1.77 0.22 -13.57
CA TRP A 29 1.43 0.39 -12.17
C TRP A 29 2.37 -0.43 -11.31
N TYR A 30 3.32 0.22 -10.63
CA TYR A 30 4.32 -0.46 -9.82
C TYR A 30 4.67 0.25 -8.50
N VAL A 31 5.19 -0.55 -7.59
CA VAL A 31 5.80 -0.17 -6.33
C VAL A 31 7.14 -0.86 -6.28
N LYS A 32 8.22 -0.09 -6.20
CA LYS A 32 9.57 -0.58 -6.14
C LYS A 32 10.17 -0.19 -4.80
N LEU A 33 10.49 -1.20 -4.02
CA LEU A 33 11.12 -1.05 -2.72
C LEU A 33 12.62 -1.24 -2.88
N GLY A 34 13.34 -0.23 -2.44
CA GLY A 34 14.80 -0.18 -2.44
C GLY A 34 15.37 -0.58 -1.09
N ASN A 35 16.37 0.18 -0.66
CA ASN A 35 17.09 -0.07 0.58
C ASN A 35 16.19 0.19 1.80
N ILE A 36 16.10 -0.78 2.69
CA ILE A 36 15.52 -0.64 4.03
C ILE A 36 16.68 -0.73 5.02
N ALA A 37 16.89 0.33 5.79
CA ALA A 37 17.93 0.39 6.80
C ALA A 37 17.32 0.62 8.18
N LEU A 38 17.66 -0.28 9.11
CA LEU A 38 17.30 -0.19 10.52
C LEU A 38 18.49 0.35 11.30
N TRP A 39 18.27 1.42 12.05
CA TRP A 39 19.31 2.10 12.82
C TRP A 39 19.08 1.95 14.32
N GLY A 40 20.15 1.64 15.04
CA GLY A 40 20.14 1.52 16.48
C GLY A 40 21.53 1.65 17.08
N PHE A 41 21.59 1.76 18.41
CA PHE A 41 22.85 1.81 19.15
C PHE A 41 23.25 0.40 19.59
N ASP A 42 24.36 -0.11 19.09
CA ASP A 42 24.90 -1.41 19.49
C ASP A 42 25.74 -1.24 20.76
N PRO A 43 25.31 -1.79 21.92
CA PRO A 43 26.03 -1.65 23.17
C PRO A 43 27.36 -2.43 23.19
N VAL A 44 27.50 -3.47 22.35
CA VAL A 44 28.74 -4.27 22.26
C VAL A 44 29.80 -3.50 21.50
N GLN A 45 29.40 -2.81 20.43
CA GLN A 45 30.32 -1.98 19.63
C GLN A 45 30.43 -0.54 20.13
N ASN A 46 29.60 -0.15 21.09
CA ASN A 46 29.50 1.19 21.66
C ASN A 46 29.38 2.29 20.59
N ARG A 47 28.55 2.05 19.57
CA ARG A 47 28.32 2.98 18.46
C ARG A 47 26.96 2.76 17.80
N GLU A 48 26.50 3.77 17.06
CA GLU A 48 25.38 3.64 16.13
C GLU A 48 25.76 2.71 14.98
N VAL A 49 24.85 1.81 14.63
CA VAL A 49 24.99 0.87 13.52
C VAL A 49 23.71 0.82 12.70
N ALA A 50 23.88 0.60 11.40
CA ALA A 50 22.79 0.25 10.50
C ALA A 50 22.79 -1.25 10.19
N VAL A 51 21.61 -1.80 10.01
CA VAL A 51 21.38 -3.17 9.52
C VAL A 51 20.48 -3.10 8.30
N GLY A 52 20.92 -3.69 7.19
CA GLY A 52 20.08 -3.84 6.01
C GLY A 52 18.98 -4.87 6.23
N TRP A 53 17.81 -4.62 5.63
CA TRP A 53 16.73 -5.58 5.55
C TRP A 53 16.56 -6.05 4.10
N TYR A 54 16.54 -7.36 3.89
CA TYR A 54 16.44 -7.96 2.57
C TYR A 54 15.12 -8.67 2.38
N PHE A 55 14.52 -8.54 1.20
CA PHE A 55 13.25 -9.19 0.89
C PHE A 55 13.43 -10.67 0.58
N THR A 56 12.63 -11.51 1.25
CA THR A 56 12.66 -12.98 1.12
C THR A 56 11.54 -13.53 0.26
N THR A 57 10.49 -12.75 -0.04
CA THR A 57 9.42 -13.19 -0.94
C THR A 57 9.99 -13.60 -2.30
N PRO A 58 9.69 -14.83 -2.79
CA PRO A 58 10.15 -15.30 -4.09
C PRO A 58 9.62 -14.44 -5.25
N VAL A 59 10.43 -14.30 -6.29
CA VAL A 59 10.05 -13.68 -7.57
C VAL A 59 8.98 -14.54 -8.26
N GLY A 60 7.97 -13.91 -8.83
CA GLY A 60 6.90 -14.57 -9.57
C GLY A 60 5.54 -13.88 -9.41
N LEU A 61 4.51 -14.53 -9.98
CA LEU A 61 3.13 -14.08 -9.89
C LEU A 61 2.54 -14.45 -8.52
N ASN A 62 2.03 -13.45 -7.81
CA ASN A 62 1.38 -13.58 -6.51
C ASN A 62 -0.04 -13.00 -6.61
N GLY A 63 -0.89 -13.70 -7.38
CA GLY A 63 -2.23 -13.24 -7.72
C GLY A 63 -2.22 -12.20 -8.86
N PRO A 64 -2.93 -11.06 -8.74
CA PRO A 64 -2.92 -10.01 -9.75
C PRO A 64 -1.64 -9.17 -9.73
N PHE A 65 -0.71 -9.47 -8.83
CA PHE A 65 0.56 -8.79 -8.71
C PHE A 65 1.69 -9.66 -9.25
N GLU A 66 2.65 -9.02 -9.90
CA GLU A 66 3.91 -9.62 -10.28
C GLU A 66 5.02 -9.05 -9.41
N VAL A 67 5.79 -9.93 -8.76
CA VAL A 67 6.95 -9.55 -7.94
C VAL A 67 8.21 -9.89 -8.73
N THR A 68 9.00 -8.88 -9.06
CA THR A 68 10.24 -9.02 -9.85
C THR A 68 11.45 -8.39 -9.14
N GLN A 69 12.63 -8.69 -9.66
CA GLN A 69 13.90 -8.08 -9.24
C GLN A 69 14.56 -7.39 -10.44
N PRO A 70 14.44 -6.06 -10.58
CA PRO A 70 14.92 -5.34 -11.76
C PRO A 70 16.44 -5.28 -11.86
N ALA A 71 17.15 -5.38 -10.73
CA ALA A 71 18.62 -5.38 -10.68
C ALA A 71 19.14 -6.53 -9.80
N PRO A 72 20.01 -7.43 -10.31
CA PRO A 72 20.62 -8.49 -9.50
C PRO A 72 21.59 -7.98 -8.44
N SER A 73 22.29 -6.88 -8.73
CA SER A 73 23.33 -6.30 -7.88
C SER A 73 22.80 -5.49 -6.70
N TRP A 74 21.49 -5.26 -6.64
CA TRP A 74 20.86 -4.49 -5.57
C TRP A 74 19.53 -5.14 -5.19
N PRO A 75 19.26 -5.40 -3.90
CA PRO A 75 18.12 -6.19 -3.45
C PRO A 75 16.83 -5.37 -3.48
N GLN A 76 16.44 -4.94 -4.67
CA GLN A 76 15.18 -4.23 -4.91
C GLN A 76 14.07 -5.23 -5.21
N ARG A 77 12.88 -4.98 -4.68
CA ARG A 77 11.66 -5.69 -5.08
C ARG A 77 10.75 -4.73 -5.79
N MET A 78 10.34 -5.11 -7.00
CA MET A 78 9.30 -4.39 -7.73
C MET A 78 8.03 -5.24 -7.72
N VAL A 79 6.94 -4.66 -7.24
CA VAL A 79 5.59 -5.21 -7.31
C VAL A 79 4.85 -4.43 -8.37
N SER A 80 4.30 -5.10 -9.37
CA SER A 80 3.51 -4.45 -10.42
C SER A 80 2.17 -5.12 -10.61
N VAL A 81 1.17 -4.37 -11.08
CA VAL A 81 -0.08 -4.91 -11.60
C VAL A 81 0.06 -5.02 -13.12
N PRO A 82 -0.05 -6.23 -13.70
CA PRO A 82 -0.05 -6.37 -15.16
C PRO A 82 -1.23 -5.62 -15.77
N THR A 83 -0.97 -4.86 -16.84
CA THR A 83 -1.91 -3.92 -17.48
C THR A 83 -3.21 -4.53 -18.01
N SER A 84 -3.37 -5.85 -17.98
CA SER A 84 -4.54 -6.58 -18.49
C SER A 84 -5.42 -7.21 -17.40
N VAL A 85 -5.13 -6.98 -16.12
CA VAL A 85 -5.79 -7.70 -15.02
C VAL A 85 -6.69 -6.77 -14.22
N ASN A 86 -8.01 -7.05 -14.21
CA ASN A 86 -8.92 -6.47 -13.24
C ASN A 86 -8.58 -7.01 -11.85
N VAL A 87 -8.20 -6.11 -10.94
CA VAL A 87 -7.79 -6.45 -9.58
C VAL A 87 -8.97 -6.28 -8.61
N PRO A 88 -9.48 -7.35 -7.98
CA PRO A 88 -10.53 -7.21 -6.98
C PRO A 88 -10.06 -6.37 -5.79
N SER A 89 -10.92 -5.45 -5.34
CA SER A 89 -10.69 -4.66 -4.13
C SER A 89 -10.30 -5.54 -2.93
N GLY A 90 -9.29 -5.12 -2.17
CA GLY A 90 -8.77 -5.84 -1.00
C GLY A 90 -7.81 -6.98 -1.33
N THR A 91 -7.59 -7.30 -2.61
CA THR A 91 -6.51 -8.22 -3.00
C THR A 91 -5.18 -7.60 -2.62
N SER A 92 -4.27 -8.40 -2.03
CA SER A 92 -2.98 -7.90 -1.57
C SER A 92 -1.86 -8.89 -1.83
N VAL A 93 -0.64 -8.37 -1.86
CA VAL A 93 0.60 -9.14 -1.85
C VAL A 93 1.50 -8.67 -0.72
N ASP A 94 2.04 -9.65 -0.02
CA ASP A 94 2.88 -9.50 1.16
C ASP A 94 4.34 -9.77 0.78
N LEU A 95 5.17 -8.75 0.97
CA LEU A 95 6.61 -8.78 0.84
C LEU A 95 7.25 -8.89 2.21
N TYR A 96 7.61 -10.12 2.57
CA TYR A 96 8.39 -10.39 3.76
C TYR A 96 9.86 -10.07 3.50
N GLY A 97 10.57 -9.75 4.57
CA GLY A 97 12.02 -9.72 4.53
C GLY A 97 12.64 -10.24 5.82
N SER A 98 13.96 -10.27 5.80
CA SER A 98 14.81 -10.73 6.88
C SER A 98 15.99 -9.79 7.04
N LEU A 99 16.50 -9.73 8.25
CA LEU A 99 17.72 -9.00 8.56
C LEU A 99 18.94 -9.56 7.83
N GLU A 100 19.82 -8.67 7.38
CA GLU A 100 21.17 -9.02 6.91
C GLU A 100 22.00 -9.70 8.00
N LYS A 101 21.86 -9.21 9.24
CA LYS A 101 22.55 -9.69 10.43
C LYS A 101 21.61 -9.59 11.63
N PRO A 102 21.70 -10.49 12.62
CA PRO A 102 20.89 -10.39 13.83
C PRO A 102 21.04 -9.01 14.48
N ILE A 103 19.91 -8.38 14.82
CA ILE A 103 19.90 -7.19 15.66
C ILE A 103 19.81 -7.66 17.12
N THR A 104 20.57 -7.02 18.01
CA THR A 104 20.56 -7.32 19.46
C THR A 104 20.23 -6.08 20.30
N PHE A 105 19.78 -5.01 19.66
CA PHE A 105 19.52 -3.70 20.24
C PHE A 105 18.21 -3.11 19.69
N PRO A 106 17.50 -2.26 20.44
CA PRO A 106 16.30 -1.60 19.94
C PRO A 106 16.61 -0.70 18.73
N ILE A 107 15.71 -0.70 17.74
CA ILE A 107 15.79 0.17 16.57
C ILE A 107 14.97 1.43 16.84
N TYR A 108 15.57 2.60 16.66
CA TYR A 108 14.91 3.91 16.84
C TYR A 108 14.72 4.68 15.54
N ARG A 109 15.26 4.19 14.42
CA ARG A 109 15.10 4.83 13.10
C ARG A 109 15.02 3.78 12.00
N LEU A 110 14.07 3.98 11.09
CA LEU A 110 13.79 3.10 9.96
C LEU A 110 13.76 3.95 8.69
N ASP A 111 14.79 3.81 7.86
CA ASP A 111 14.84 4.48 6.57
C ASP A 111 14.37 3.53 5.46
N VAL A 112 13.41 3.98 4.66
CA VAL A 112 12.83 3.20 3.55
C VAL A 112 12.97 3.98 2.25
N GLY A 113 13.85 3.49 1.37
CA GLY A 113 13.94 3.94 -0.02
C GLY A 113 12.88 3.27 -0.88
N HIS A 114 12.08 4.05 -1.61
CA HIS A 114 11.04 3.52 -2.49
C HIS A 114 10.83 4.40 -3.72
N GLU A 115 10.24 3.79 -4.74
CA GLU A 115 9.78 4.42 -5.96
C GLU A 115 8.40 3.86 -6.29
N THR A 116 7.45 4.70 -6.63
CA THR A 116 6.06 4.29 -6.93
C THR A 116 5.60 4.95 -8.20
N ASP A 117 4.75 4.26 -8.96
CA ASP A 117 4.00 4.81 -10.08
C ASP A 117 2.65 4.07 -10.14
N TYR A 118 1.60 4.61 -9.53
CA TYR A 118 0.27 3.99 -9.49
C TYR A 118 -0.83 5.04 -9.21
N ASP A 119 -2.11 4.72 -9.46
CA ASP A 119 -3.22 5.52 -8.94
C ASP A 119 -3.61 5.08 -7.52
N SER A 120 -3.53 6.00 -6.55
CA SER A 120 -3.93 5.79 -5.16
C SER A 120 -5.38 5.36 -4.95
N SER A 121 -6.24 5.60 -5.94
CA SER A 121 -7.62 5.09 -5.91
C SER A 121 -7.71 3.59 -6.20
N GLN A 122 -6.61 2.99 -6.66
CA GLN A 122 -6.52 1.60 -7.10
C GLN A 122 -5.50 0.81 -6.28
N MET A 123 -4.45 1.44 -5.76
CA MET A 123 -3.40 0.77 -4.98
C MET A 123 -2.98 1.58 -3.75
N LEU A 124 -2.61 0.87 -2.69
CA LEU A 124 -2.06 1.42 -1.46
C LEU A 124 -0.82 0.62 -1.06
N VAL A 125 0.26 1.31 -0.72
CA VAL A 125 1.45 0.70 -0.12
C VAL A 125 1.38 0.86 1.39
N GLN A 126 1.68 -0.21 2.11
CA GLN A 126 1.72 -0.25 3.56
C GLN A 126 3.02 -0.87 4.04
N LEU A 127 3.57 -0.33 5.12
CA LEU A 127 4.63 -0.92 5.90
C LEU A 127 4.07 -1.25 7.28
N LEU A 128 4.11 -2.53 7.61
CA LEU A 128 3.63 -3.07 8.87
C LEU A 128 4.79 -3.67 9.66
N VAL A 129 4.66 -3.65 10.97
CA VAL A 129 5.49 -4.41 11.89
C VAL A 129 4.64 -5.51 12.52
N GLN A 130 5.15 -6.74 12.48
CA GLN A 130 4.58 -7.85 13.22
C GLN A 130 5.43 -8.06 14.47
N HIS A 131 4.82 -7.84 15.63
CA HIS A 131 5.48 -8.01 16.90
C HIS A 131 5.56 -9.48 17.31
N SER A 132 6.49 -9.79 18.19
CA SER A 132 6.71 -11.16 18.70
C SER A 132 5.50 -11.78 19.41
N ASN A 133 4.57 -10.96 19.92
CA ASN A 133 3.29 -11.39 20.49
C ASN A 133 2.22 -11.74 19.43
N GLY A 134 2.53 -11.64 18.14
CA GLY A 134 1.64 -11.91 17.02
C GLY A 134 0.76 -10.74 16.58
N SER A 135 0.80 -9.60 17.29
CA SER A 135 0.09 -8.39 16.86
C SER A 135 0.76 -7.74 15.65
N VAL A 136 -0.03 -7.06 14.82
CA VAL A 136 0.43 -6.36 13.63
C VAL A 136 0.04 -4.89 13.73
N GLU A 137 1.02 -4.01 13.58
CA GLU A 137 0.86 -2.57 13.60
C GLU A 137 1.22 -1.98 12.24
N LEU A 138 0.45 -0.98 11.79
CA LEU A 138 0.74 -0.21 10.58
C LEU A 138 1.66 0.97 10.95
N LEU A 139 2.90 0.96 10.46
CA LEU A 139 3.87 2.03 10.69
C LEU A 139 3.76 3.15 9.66
N TRP A 140 3.54 2.80 8.40
CA TRP A 140 3.47 3.77 7.32
C TRP A 140 2.56 3.29 6.20
N SER A 141 1.92 4.24 5.52
CA SER A 141 1.23 3.99 4.26
C SER A 141 1.41 5.16 3.31
N GLU A 142 1.49 4.85 2.01
CA GLU A 142 1.54 5.84 0.95
C GLU A 142 0.24 5.76 0.15
N PRO A 143 -0.67 6.73 0.28
CA PRO A 143 -1.91 6.80 -0.47
C PRO A 143 -1.83 7.82 -1.62
N ARG A 144 -0.64 8.20 -2.11
CA ARG A 144 -0.50 9.23 -3.15
C ARG A 144 -0.36 8.59 -4.53
N SER A 145 -1.11 9.09 -5.50
CA SER A 145 -1.01 8.67 -6.90
C SER A 145 0.18 9.30 -7.62
N GLY A 146 0.60 8.65 -8.72
CA GLY A 146 1.62 9.10 -9.66
C GLY A 146 3.03 8.65 -9.31
N HIS A 147 3.99 9.17 -10.06
CA HIS A 147 5.40 8.86 -9.91
C HIS A 147 6.01 9.59 -8.70
N HIS A 148 6.49 8.83 -7.70
CA HIS A 148 7.23 9.36 -6.54
C HIS A 148 8.50 8.55 -6.31
N LEU A 149 9.57 9.25 -5.92
CA LEU A 149 10.86 8.65 -5.56
C LEU A 149 11.38 9.34 -4.30
N GLY A 150 11.78 8.55 -3.30
CA GLY A 150 12.35 9.12 -2.09
C GLY A 150 12.82 8.09 -1.06
N ALA A 151 13.41 8.62 0.00
CA ALA A 151 13.72 7.87 1.21
C ALA A 151 13.03 8.55 2.40
N ASN A 152 12.22 7.79 3.13
CA ASN A 152 11.50 8.30 4.30
C ASN A 152 12.07 7.68 5.57
N ASN A 153 12.22 8.49 6.62
CA ASN A 153 12.32 7.98 7.98
C ASN A 153 10.90 7.74 8.49
N ILE A 154 10.60 6.48 8.79
CA ILE A 154 9.24 6.03 9.13
C ILE A 154 8.93 6.17 10.62
N LEU A 155 9.92 5.94 11.48
CA LEU A 155 9.69 5.91 12.92
C LEU A 155 9.65 7.31 13.51
N GLY A 156 8.66 7.55 14.37
CA GLY A 156 8.61 8.72 15.23
C GLY A 156 9.70 8.72 16.31
N PRO A 157 9.99 9.88 16.96
CA PRO A 157 11.08 10.01 17.93
C PRO A 157 11.00 9.10 19.17
N SER A 158 9.84 8.51 19.45
CA SER A 158 9.58 7.61 20.59
C SER A 158 9.19 6.20 20.15
N GLU A 159 9.15 5.92 18.86
CA GLU A 159 8.80 4.61 18.34
C GLU A 159 10.06 3.75 18.26
N THR A 160 9.95 2.51 18.71
CA THR A 160 11.05 1.55 18.65
C THR A 160 10.58 0.22 18.15
N ILE A 161 11.34 -0.37 17.23
CA ILE A 161 11.12 -1.74 16.78
C ILE A 161 12.03 -2.65 17.60
N LEU A 162 11.46 -3.74 18.15
CA LEU A 162 12.23 -4.70 18.92
C LEU A 162 13.00 -5.64 17.99
N PRO A 163 14.15 -6.19 18.44
CA PRO A 163 14.92 -7.14 17.63
C PRO A 163 14.15 -8.38 17.18
N THR A 164 13.08 -8.72 17.89
CA THR A 164 12.22 -9.89 17.62
C THR A 164 11.10 -9.61 16.63
N ASP A 165 10.92 -8.36 16.23
CA ASP A 165 9.81 -7.96 15.37
C ASP A 165 10.18 -8.17 13.89
N THR A 166 9.16 -8.36 13.06
CA THR A 166 9.33 -8.60 11.62
C THR A 166 8.68 -7.47 10.82
N LEU A 167 9.42 -6.90 9.87
CA LEU A 167 8.87 -5.94 8.91
C LEU A 167 8.20 -6.65 7.73
N LEU A 168 7.04 -6.11 7.36
CA LEU A 168 6.21 -6.56 6.25
C LEU A 168 5.87 -5.36 5.36
N PHE A 169 6.15 -5.47 4.07
CA PHE A 169 5.57 -4.56 3.08
C PHE A 169 4.36 -5.20 2.45
N LYS A 170 3.27 -4.44 2.33
CA LYS A 170 2.02 -4.91 1.76
C LYS A 170 1.55 -3.95 0.69
N VAL A 171 1.25 -4.48 -0.48
CA VAL A 171 0.59 -3.73 -1.56
C VAL A 171 -0.85 -4.22 -1.66
N VAL A 172 -1.81 -3.32 -1.52
CA VAL A 172 -3.25 -3.64 -1.48
C VAL A 172 -3.96 -2.92 -2.62
N ALA A 173 -4.84 -3.64 -3.30
CA ALA A 173 -5.80 -3.03 -4.21
C ALA A 173 -6.87 -2.28 -3.43
N VAL A 174 -7.04 -1.01 -3.69
CA VAL A 174 -8.03 -0.15 -3.05
C VAL A 174 -9.36 -0.28 -3.80
N PRO A 175 -10.51 -0.25 -3.11
CA PRO A 175 -11.81 -0.19 -3.79
C PRO A 175 -11.88 1.05 -4.69
N GLU A 176 -12.33 0.85 -5.95
CA GLU A 176 -12.62 1.99 -6.82
C GLU A 176 -13.59 2.95 -6.11
N PRO A 177 -13.38 4.28 -6.20
CA PRO A 177 -14.29 5.27 -5.63
C PRO A 177 -15.75 5.09 -6.08
N SER A 178 -15.95 4.56 -7.28
CA SER A 178 -17.26 4.21 -7.86
C SER A 178 -18.03 3.18 -7.00
N GLN A 179 -17.33 2.20 -6.42
CA GLN A 179 -17.91 1.15 -5.57
C GLN A 179 -18.32 1.72 -4.21
N CYS A 180 -17.50 2.61 -3.64
CA CYS A 180 -17.83 3.36 -2.43
C CYS A 180 -19.06 4.28 -2.63
N ALA A 181 -19.18 4.90 -3.81
CA ALA A 181 -20.35 5.70 -4.17
C ALA A 181 -21.62 4.84 -4.29
N MET A 182 -21.56 3.66 -4.91
CA MET A 182 -22.71 2.74 -5.01
C MET A 182 -23.18 2.25 -3.64
N LEU A 183 -22.26 1.93 -2.72
CA LEU A 183 -22.60 1.57 -1.34
C LEU A 183 -23.29 2.72 -0.61
N THR A 184 -22.77 3.94 -0.76
CA THR A 184 -23.34 5.13 -0.13
C THR A 184 -24.74 5.45 -0.65
N ILE A 185 -24.97 5.34 -1.97
CA ILE A 185 -26.28 5.53 -2.60
C ILE A 185 -27.27 4.44 -2.13
N SER A 186 -26.81 3.19 -2.02
CA SER A 186 -27.65 2.07 -1.55
C SER A 186 -28.05 2.24 -0.07
N LEU A 187 -27.12 2.70 0.78
CA LEU A 187 -27.38 3.03 2.19
C LEU A 187 -28.34 4.22 2.34
N LEU A 188 -28.14 5.29 1.56
CA LEU A 188 -29.05 6.43 1.52
C LEU A 188 -30.45 6.02 1.03
N GLY A 189 -30.54 5.18 0.00
CA GLY A 189 -31.79 4.62 -0.49
C GLY A 189 -32.54 3.83 0.58
N MET A 190 -31.85 2.96 1.31
CA MET A 190 -32.42 2.21 2.43
C MET A 190 -32.92 3.13 3.56
N LEU A 191 -32.14 4.14 3.95
CA LEU A 191 -32.53 5.11 4.99
C LEU A 191 -33.77 5.93 4.60
N LEU A 192 -33.87 6.32 3.32
CA LEU A 192 -35.02 7.05 2.78
C LEU A 192 -36.28 6.17 2.68
N MET A 193 -36.15 4.91 2.27
CA MET A 193 -37.27 3.95 2.27
C MET A 193 -37.75 3.65 3.69
N ARG A 194 -36.84 3.51 4.66
CA ARG A 194 -37.19 3.29 6.07
C ARG A 194 -37.99 4.46 6.65
N ARG A 195 -37.63 5.71 6.33
CA ARG A 195 -38.40 6.91 6.72
C ARG A 195 -39.79 7.00 6.09
N ARG A 196 -39.99 6.43 4.90
CA ARG A 196 -41.31 6.38 4.23
C ARG A 196 -42.21 5.29 4.80
N ALA A 197 -41.66 4.17 5.27
CA ALA A 197 -42.43 3.09 5.87
C ALA A 197 -42.81 3.36 7.34
N SER A 198 -42.19 4.36 8.00
CA SER A 198 -42.49 4.78 9.38
C SER A 198 -43.44 5.98 9.48
N ARG A 199 -44.06 6.40 8.37
CA ARG A 199 -45.15 7.39 8.29
C ARG A 199 -46.37 6.74 7.68
#